data_AF-A0A2D9SX57-F1
#
_entry.id   AF-A0A2D9SX57-F1
#
_cell.length_a   1.000
_cell.length_b   1.000
_cell.length_c   1.000
_cell.angle_alpha   90.00
_cell.angle_beta   90.00
_cell.angle_gamma   90.00
#
_symmetry.space_group_name_H-M   'P 1'
#
loop_
_entity.id
_entity.type
_entity.pdbx_description
1 polymer ?
#
loop_
_entity_poly.entity_id
_entity_poly.type
_entity_poly.pdbx_seq_one_letter_code
_entity_poly.pdbx_strand_id
1 'polypeptide(L)'
;MVQAEIKTTFEVGPVTFIARHELWDGNIQDHADQGVSIVVQGEIDGEKTTLLRFNCFDVERSYVYGPQNPDLKDDGPMMLAGQTQGSTGMGKLYRMDPTTDGNPIGWTIKTMKNKLPDMLDRSGYPEIAKQIDLEELADVLPELEASARELFITKRNTVKHNRGTEIFEAGNIRFGLEMRRLPVGDGGLAIHVLTDIGGSNQSFVEETEIMAFDLFWDGPHYHYGPRNKNHRIYWDRTLVTDYFGWVKENIEGKKLGPMIERAGYPGIAADLDQDMIDAVLPAMSAKAREMLELGENLTGHPGLPEQVTPNLAAN
;
A
#
# COMPACT_ATOMS: atom_id res chain seq x y z
N MET A 1 -6.05 25.07 6.16
CA MET A 1 -5.67 24.69 7.54
C MET A 1 -4.21 24.32 7.51
N VAL A 2 -3.38 24.94 8.35
CA VAL A 2 -1.99 24.50 8.52
C VAL A 2 -2.07 23.17 9.27
N GLN A 3 -1.79 22.07 8.59
CA GLN A 3 -1.73 20.76 9.24
C GLN A 3 -0.52 20.81 10.18
N ALA A 4 -0.77 20.77 11.49
CA ALA A 4 0.33 20.66 12.45
C ALA A 4 1.13 19.39 12.12
N GLU A 5 2.45 19.47 12.23
CA GLU A 5 3.30 18.31 11.99
C GLU A 5 2.97 17.23 13.02
N ILE A 6 2.63 16.02 12.56
CA ILE A 6 2.26 14.91 13.44
C ILE A 6 3.49 14.54 14.28
N LYS A 7 3.38 14.61 15.61
CA LYS A 7 4.45 14.17 16.51
C LYS A 7 4.67 12.67 16.34
N THR A 8 5.86 12.28 15.89
CA THR A 8 6.20 10.87 15.61
C THR A 8 7.17 10.25 16.61
N THR A 9 7.74 11.05 17.51
CA THR A 9 8.83 10.63 18.41
C THR A 9 8.45 10.93 19.85
N PHE A 10 8.66 9.95 20.74
CA PHE A 10 8.27 10.02 22.14
C PHE A 10 9.36 9.40 23.01
N GLU A 11 9.79 10.08 24.06
CA GLU A 11 10.85 9.63 24.95
C GLU A 11 10.24 9.17 26.29
N VAL A 12 10.71 8.05 26.81
CA VAL A 12 10.35 7.49 28.13
C VAL A 12 11.61 6.88 28.74
N GLY A 13 12.17 7.54 29.75
CA GLY A 13 13.43 7.13 30.36
C GLY A 13 14.52 6.78 29.32
N PRO A 14 15.04 5.53 29.29
CA PRO A 14 16.14 5.13 28.40
C PRO A 14 15.70 4.78 26.97
N VAL A 15 14.40 4.85 26.64
CA VAL A 15 13.89 4.46 25.32
C VAL A 15 13.18 5.60 24.59
N THR A 16 13.23 5.53 23.27
CA THR A 16 12.51 6.41 22.35
C THR A 16 11.59 5.58 21.47
N PHE A 17 10.30 5.90 21.47
CA PHE A 17 9.31 5.37 20.55
C PHE A 17 9.24 6.22 19.29
N ILE A 18 9.18 5.58 18.14
CA ILE A 18 9.06 6.26 16.86
C ILE A 18 7.98 5.59 16.02
N ALA A 19 6.92 6.33 15.67
CA ALA A 19 5.87 5.88 14.77
C ALA A 19 6.10 6.44 13.35
N ARG A 20 6.07 5.58 12.32
CA ARG A 20 6.26 6.00 10.92
C ARG A 20 5.33 5.23 10.01
N HIS A 21 4.84 5.88 8.95
CA HIS A 21 4.19 5.15 7.87
C HIS A 21 5.25 4.60 6.91
N GLU A 22 5.10 3.36 6.49
CA GLU A 22 6.04 2.66 5.60
C GLU A 22 5.29 2.00 4.44
N LEU A 23 6.01 1.85 3.33
CA LEU A 23 5.59 1.10 2.15
C LEU A 23 6.53 -0.08 1.99
N TRP A 24 5.96 -1.27 1.88
CA TRP A 24 6.70 -2.43 1.43
C TRP A 24 6.94 -2.30 -0.07
N ASP A 25 8.19 -2.48 -0.53
CA ASP A 25 8.64 -2.45 -1.93
C ASP A 25 8.15 -1.30 -2.85
N GLY A 26 7.57 -0.24 -2.28
CA GLY A 26 6.89 0.81 -3.06
C GLY A 26 5.56 0.35 -3.68
N ASN A 27 5.00 -0.77 -3.20
CA ASN A 27 3.81 -1.45 -3.67
C ASN A 27 3.93 -1.96 -5.11
N ILE A 28 5.04 -2.60 -5.44
CA ILE A 28 5.40 -3.06 -6.78
C ILE A 28 5.57 -4.58 -6.82
N GLN A 29 4.95 -5.23 -7.82
CA GLN A 29 4.97 -6.68 -8.09
C GLN A 29 4.25 -7.54 -7.05
N ASP A 30 4.89 -8.04 -6.02
CA ASP A 30 4.36 -9.23 -5.31
C ASP A 30 3.84 -8.93 -3.90
N HIS A 31 4.49 -8.02 -3.17
CA HIS A 31 4.27 -7.84 -1.73
C HIS A 31 3.84 -6.41 -1.38
N ALA A 32 2.91 -5.83 -2.13
CA ALA A 32 2.37 -4.53 -1.79
C ALA A 32 1.67 -4.54 -0.44
N ASP A 33 2.31 -3.89 0.52
CA ASP A 33 1.79 -3.70 1.85
C ASP A 33 2.21 -2.34 2.40
N GLN A 34 1.44 -1.83 3.33
CA GLN A 34 1.71 -0.54 3.94
C GLN A 34 1.06 -0.43 5.30
N GLY A 35 1.51 0.54 6.07
CA GLY A 35 0.89 0.92 7.33
C GLY A 35 1.91 1.53 8.25
N VAL A 36 1.71 1.38 9.56
CA VAL A 36 2.54 2.06 10.55
C VAL A 36 3.51 1.10 11.21
N SER A 37 4.79 1.45 11.20
CA SER A 37 5.79 0.84 12.08
C SER A 37 5.87 1.65 13.38
N ILE A 38 5.95 0.94 14.51
CA ILE A 38 6.27 1.52 15.81
C ILE A 38 7.58 0.88 16.26
N VAL A 39 8.62 1.69 16.35
CA VAL A 39 9.97 1.28 16.73
C VAL A 39 10.26 1.72 18.15
N VAL A 40 10.88 0.85 18.94
CA VAL A 40 11.46 1.19 20.25
C VAL A 40 12.97 1.22 20.09
N GLN A 41 13.59 2.38 20.29
CA GLN A 41 15.03 2.57 20.25
C GLN A 41 15.59 2.83 21.66
N GLY A 42 16.86 2.51 21.87
CA GLY A 42 17.66 2.95 23.00
C GLY A 42 19.08 3.25 22.55
N GLU A 43 19.91 3.77 23.46
CA GLU A 43 21.33 3.99 23.20
C GLU A 43 22.16 2.79 23.65
N ILE A 44 22.89 2.16 22.73
CA ILE A 44 23.81 1.06 22.99
C ILE A 44 25.18 1.47 22.45
N ASP A 45 26.18 1.48 23.32
CA ASP A 45 27.56 1.87 22.96
C ASP A 45 27.67 3.24 22.23
N GLY A 46 26.78 4.17 22.56
CA GLY A 46 26.71 5.52 21.96
C GLY A 46 25.95 5.60 20.64
N GLU A 47 25.33 4.50 20.18
CA GLU A 47 24.53 4.44 18.96
C GLU A 47 23.04 4.22 19.24
N LYS A 48 22.17 4.81 18.41
CA LYS A 48 20.73 4.53 18.47
C LYS A 48 20.44 3.14 17.89
N THR A 49 20.07 2.21 18.76
CA THR A 49 19.77 0.82 18.41
C THR A 49 18.28 0.54 18.54
N THR A 50 17.71 -0.10 17.53
CA THR A 50 16.34 -0.60 17.48
C THR A 50 16.25 -1.86 18.32
N LEU A 51 15.58 -1.74 19.48
CA LEU A 51 15.44 -2.81 20.47
C LEU A 51 14.24 -3.70 20.16
N LEU A 52 13.14 -3.07 19.72
CA LEU A 52 11.90 -3.72 19.29
C LEU A 52 11.33 -3.02 18.07
N ARG A 53 10.61 -3.76 17.23
CA ARG A 53 9.83 -3.21 16.12
C ARG A 53 8.46 -3.88 16.07
N PHE A 54 7.42 -3.08 15.91
CA PHE A 54 6.06 -3.54 15.65
C PHE A 54 5.62 -3.04 14.28
N ASN A 55 5.27 -3.96 13.38
CA ASN A 55 4.75 -3.69 12.05
C ASN A 55 3.23 -3.78 12.09
N CYS A 56 2.55 -2.63 12.11
CA CYS A 56 1.10 -2.50 12.07
C CYS A 56 0.64 -2.23 10.63
N PHE A 57 0.99 -3.15 9.72
CA PHE A 57 0.65 -3.05 8.30
C PHE A 57 -0.70 -3.68 7.97
N ASP A 58 -1.20 -3.45 6.76
CA ASP A 58 -2.50 -3.98 6.33
C ASP A 58 -2.49 -5.52 6.35
N VAL A 59 -1.40 -6.13 5.87
CA VAL A 59 -1.24 -7.60 5.75
C VAL A 59 -0.18 -8.15 6.70
N GLU A 60 1.06 -7.65 6.63
CA GLU A 60 2.26 -8.19 7.31
C GLU A 60 2.37 -7.75 8.78
N ARG A 61 1.30 -8.01 9.55
CA ARG A 61 1.21 -7.66 10.97
C ARG A 61 2.15 -8.53 11.79
N SER A 62 3.16 -7.91 12.38
CA SER A 62 4.26 -8.63 13.03
C SER A 62 4.99 -7.79 14.07
N TYR A 63 5.78 -8.43 14.93
CA TYR A 63 6.72 -7.75 15.81
C TYR A 63 8.04 -8.50 15.87
N VAL A 64 9.13 -7.77 16.14
CA VAL A 64 10.50 -8.28 16.08
C VAL A 64 11.23 -7.94 17.37
N TYR A 65 11.77 -8.96 18.03
CA TYR A 65 12.70 -8.80 19.15
C TYR A 65 14.13 -8.58 18.66
N GLY A 66 14.84 -7.62 19.26
CA GLY A 66 16.26 -7.36 19.03
C GLY A 66 16.65 -7.27 17.55
N PRO A 67 15.96 -6.48 16.70
CA PRO A 67 16.23 -6.44 15.26
C PRO A 67 17.67 -6.01 14.89
N GLN A 68 18.38 -5.39 15.84
CA GLN A 68 19.79 -4.99 15.70
C GLN A 68 20.69 -5.61 16.78
N ASN A 69 20.24 -6.65 17.49
CA ASN A 69 21.05 -7.35 18.48
C ASN A 69 21.75 -8.57 17.83
N PRO A 70 23.07 -8.53 17.59
CA PRO A 70 23.80 -9.67 17.02
C PRO A 70 23.89 -10.87 17.97
N ASP A 71 23.78 -10.63 19.28
CA ASP A 71 23.91 -11.64 20.34
C ASP A 71 22.55 -12.12 20.86
N LEU A 72 21.46 -11.86 20.11
CA LEU A 72 20.12 -12.30 20.49
C LEU A 72 20.09 -13.82 20.63
N LYS A 73 19.71 -14.29 21.81
CA LYS A 73 19.60 -15.73 22.08
C LYS A 73 18.45 -16.35 21.29
N ASP A 74 18.73 -17.46 20.63
CA ASP A 74 17.67 -18.28 20.05
C ASP A 74 16.97 -19.11 21.13
N ASP A 75 16.01 -18.49 21.81
CA ASP A 75 15.15 -19.11 22.83
C ASP A 75 13.76 -19.48 22.27
N GLY A 76 13.65 -19.63 20.95
CA GLY A 76 12.39 -19.81 20.23
C GLY A 76 11.89 -21.24 20.15
N PRO A 77 10.64 -21.41 19.72
CA PRO A 77 10.21 -22.69 19.18
C PRO A 77 11.20 -23.11 18.09
N MET A 78 11.76 -24.32 18.17
CA MET A 78 12.75 -24.81 17.20
C MET A 78 12.24 -24.77 15.75
N MET A 79 10.91 -24.81 15.56
CA MET A 79 10.27 -24.71 14.24
C MET A 79 10.42 -23.32 13.58
N LEU A 80 10.71 -22.28 14.37
CA LEU A 80 10.95 -20.93 13.88
C LEU A 80 12.45 -20.62 13.72
N ALA A 81 13.33 -21.53 14.15
CA ALA A 81 14.78 -21.36 14.00
C ALA A 81 15.14 -21.24 12.51
N GLY A 82 15.89 -20.20 12.15
CA GLY A 82 16.28 -19.91 10.77
C GLY A 82 15.19 -19.27 9.90
N GLN A 83 13.92 -19.23 10.31
CA GLN A 83 12.85 -18.55 9.57
C GLN A 83 12.82 -17.02 9.79
N THR A 84 13.64 -16.51 10.70
CA THR A 84 13.77 -15.07 10.97
C THR A 84 14.80 -14.38 10.07
N GLN A 85 15.42 -15.10 9.12
CA GLN A 85 16.48 -14.60 8.23
C GLN A 85 15.97 -13.79 7.01
N GLY A 86 14.66 -13.59 6.85
CA GLY A 86 14.07 -12.98 5.65
C GLY A 86 13.80 -11.46 5.71
N SER A 87 13.87 -10.81 6.87
CA SER A 87 13.47 -9.41 7.03
C SER A 87 14.65 -8.48 7.30
N THR A 88 15.52 -8.25 6.29
CA THR A 88 16.52 -7.16 6.23
C THR A 88 17.38 -6.86 7.47
N GLY A 89 17.48 -7.77 8.45
CA GLY A 89 18.08 -7.51 9.76
C GLY A 89 18.20 -8.78 10.60
N MET A 90 18.89 -8.65 11.74
CA MET A 90 18.97 -9.68 12.78
C MET A 90 17.66 -9.66 13.58
N GLY A 91 17.44 -10.59 14.51
CA GLY A 91 16.28 -10.55 15.40
C GLY A 91 15.25 -11.67 15.20
N LYS A 92 14.19 -11.62 16.01
CA LYS A 92 13.21 -12.70 16.12
C LYS A 92 11.78 -12.22 15.85
N LEU A 93 11.27 -12.59 14.67
CA LEU A 93 9.98 -12.19 14.16
C LEU A 93 8.85 -13.09 14.66
N TYR A 94 7.74 -12.47 15.03
CA TYR A 94 6.48 -13.11 15.37
C TYR A 94 5.34 -12.42 14.62
N ARG A 95 4.29 -13.18 14.28
CA ARG A 95 3.08 -12.66 13.63
C ARG A 95 2.05 -12.24 14.67
N MET A 96 1.30 -11.19 14.36
CA MET A 96 0.05 -10.88 15.07
C MET A 96 -1.08 -11.51 14.28
N ASP A 97 -1.95 -12.27 14.95
CA ASP A 97 -3.12 -12.86 14.31
C ASP A 97 -4.26 -11.83 14.32
N PRO A 98 -4.65 -11.26 13.17
CA PRO A 98 -5.69 -10.24 13.11
C PRO A 98 -7.05 -10.73 13.65
N THR A 99 -7.27 -12.04 13.71
CA THR A 99 -8.50 -12.66 14.21
C THR A 99 -8.59 -12.60 15.74
N THR A 100 -7.48 -12.85 16.42
CA THR A 100 -7.43 -12.96 17.90
C THR A 100 -6.82 -11.74 18.57
N ASP A 101 -5.84 -11.09 17.93
CA ASP A 101 -5.17 -9.88 18.41
C ASP A 101 -5.91 -8.59 18.04
N GLY A 102 -6.74 -8.64 16.98
CA GLY A 102 -7.56 -7.52 16.53
C GLY A 102 -6.77 -6.44 15.78
N ASN A 103 -6.98 -5.18 16.15
CA ASN A 103 -6.30 -4.05 15.52
C ASN A 103 -4.82 -4.00 15.96
N PRO A 104 -3.85 -4.02 15.02
CA PRO A 104 -2.44 -4.16 15.38
C PRO A 104 -1.90 -2.97 16.18
N ILE A 105 -2.35 -1.74 15.90
CA ILE A 105 -1.94 -0.56 16.68
C ILE A 105 -2.43 -0.69 18.13
N GLY A 106 -3.73 -0.96 18.32
CA GLY A 106 -4.30 -1.13 19.65
C GLY A 106 -3.67 -2.28 20.42
N TRP A 107 -3.37 -3.39 19.74
CA TRP A 107 -2.65 -4.52 20.32
C TRP A 107 -1.25 -4.12 20.76
N THR A 108 -0.47 -3.45 19.91
CA THR A 108 0.89 -3.00 20.21
C THR A 108 0.93 -2.09 21.43
N ILE A 109 0.04 -1.11 21.51
CA ILE A 109 -0.04 -0.18 22.64
C ILE A 109 -0.40 -0.92 23.94
N LYS A 110 -1.39 -1.80 23.90
CA LYS A 110 -1.75 -2.67 25.04
C LYS A 110 -0.60 -3.58 25.46
N THR A 111 0.13 -4.14 24.51
CA THR A 111 1.27 -5.02 24.78
C THR A 111 2.40 -4.24 25.44
N MET A 112 2.80 -3.08 24.90
CA MET A 112 3.84 -2.25 25.50
C MET A 112 3.48 -1.83 26.93
N LYS A 113 2.23 -1.41 27.17
CA LYS A 113 1.75 -1.04 28.51
C LYS A 113 1.99 -2.11 29.57
N ASN A 114 1.84 -3.39 29.20
CA ASN A 114 1.85 -4.50 30.15
C ASN A 114 3.14 -5.33 30.13
N LYS A 115 3.91 -5.25 29.03
CA LYS A 115 4.97 -6.21 28.71
C LYS A 115 6.25 -5.61 28.17
N LEU A 116 6.37 -4.29 28.05
CA LEU A 116 7.58 -3.69 27.50
C LEU A 116 8.87 -4.13 28.23
N PRO A 117 8.96 -4.13 29.57
CA PRO A 117 10.18 -4.61 30.26
C PRO A 117 10.52 -6.07 29.93
N ASP A 118 9.54 -6.97 30.01
CA ASP A 118 9.71 -8.40 29.64
C ASP A 118 10.20 -8.54 28.19
N MET A 119 9.69 -7.70 27.29
CA MET A 119 10.06 -7.73 25.88
C MET A 119 11.47 -7.20 25.62
N LEU A 120 11.91 -6.19 26.36
CA LEU A 120 13.27 -5.64 26.28
C LEU A 120 14.30 -6.62 26.84
N ASP A 121 14.00 -7.27 27.97
CA ASP A 121 14.84 -8.35 28.51
C ASP A 121 14.99 -9.48 27.48
N ARG A 122 13.87 -9.93 26.89
CA ARG A 122 13.89 -10.94 25.83
C ARG A 122 14.65 -10.49 24.58
N SER A 123 14.68 -9.20 24.29
CA SER A 123 15.47 -8.63 23.19
C SER A 123 16.96 -8.57 23.49
N GLY A 124 17.39 -9.00 24.67
CA GLY A 124 18.79 -9.00 25.13
C GLY A 124 19.20 -7.71 25.83
N TYR A 125 18.26 -6.89 26.31
CA TYR A 125 18.52 -5.60 26.94
C TYR A 125 17.98 -5.51 28.39
N PRO A 126 18.39 -6.41 29.31
CA PRO A 126 17.88 -6.45 30.68
C PRO A 126 18.17 -5.17 31.48
N GLU A 127 19.30 -4.50 31.23
CA GLU A 127 19.64 -3.27 31.97
C GLU A 127 18.78 -2.07 31.55
N ILE A 128 18.35 -2.00 30.29
CA ILE A 128 17.36 -1.01 29.83
C ILE A 128 15.98 -1.37 30.39
N ALA A 129 15.62 -2.66 30.38
CA ALA A 129 14.33 -3.13 30.88
C ALA A 129 14.07 -2.71 32.34
N LYS A 130 15.10 -2.78 33.20
CA LYS A 130 15.01 -2.38 34.63
C LYS A 130 14.79 -0.88 34.85
N GLN A 131 15.12 -0.06 33.84
CA GLN A 131 15.03 1.40 33.91
C GLN A 131 13.71 1.95 33.38
N ILE A 132 12.83 1.09 32.86
CA ILE A 132 11.52 1.53 32.34
C ILE A 132 10.59 1.85 33.51
N ASP A 133 10.16 3.11 33.57
CA ASP A 133 9.05 3.54 34.41
C ASP A 133 7.71 3.26 33.70
N LEU A 134 6.88 2.40 34.30
CA LEU A 134 5.59 2.02 33.73
C LEU A 134 4.52 3.11 33.89
N GLU A 135 4.66 4.02 34.86
CA GLU A 135 3.78 5.16 35.02
C GLU A 135 4.06 6.20 33.92
N GLU A 136 5.34 6.56 33.73
CA GLU A 136 5.76 7.45 32.62
C GLU A 136 5.38 6.88 31.24
N LEU A 137 5.57 5.56 31.06
CA LEU A 137 5.14 4.88 29.84
C LEU A 137 3.63 5.01 29.63
N ALA A 138 2.83 4.81 30.68
CA ALA A 138 1.37 4.87 30.58
C ALA A 138 0.86 6.26 30.19
N ASP A 139 1.59 7.33 30.54
CA ASP A 139 1.26 8.71 30.17
C ASP A 139 1.56 9.01 28.69
N VAL A 140 2.60 8.40 28.12
CA VAL A 140 3.03 8.63 26.72
C VAL A 140 2.26 7.79 25.71
N LEU A 141 1.88 6.56 26.06
CA LEU A 141 1.25 5.61 25.14
C LEU A 141 -0.03 6.12 24.43
N PRO A 142 -0.95 6.87 25.07
CA PRO A 142 -2.13 7.41 24.40
C PRO A 142 -1.80 8.37 23.25
N GLU A 143 -0.78 9.22 23.41
CA GLU A 143 -0.36 10.16 22.39
C GLU A 143 0.34 9.44 21.22
N LEU A 144 1.19 8.44 21.53
CA LEU A 144 1.79 7.56 20.53
C LEU A 144 0.72 6.80 19.74
N GLU A 145 -0.32 6.28 20.41
CA GLU A 145 -1.44 5.61 19.75
C GLU A 145 -2.18 6.55 18.80
N ALA A 146 -2.49 7.77 19.24
CA ALA A 146 -3.16 8.78 18.43
C ALA A 146 -2.35 9.12 17.17
N SER A 147 -1.05 9.40 17.33
CA SER A 147 -0.15 9.65 16.20
C SER A 147 -0.05 8.46 15.25
N ALA A 148 0.05 7.24 15.77
CA ALA A 148 0.10 6.04 14.94
C ALA A 148 -1.21 5.85 14.14
N ARG A 149 -2.37 6.09 14.75
CA ARG A 149 -3.67 6.02 14.06
C ARG A 149 -3.80 7.09 13.00
N GLU A 150 -3.35 8.32 13.29
CA GLU A 150 -3.37 9.42 12.32
C GLU A 150 -2.44 9.14 11.14
N LEU A 151 -1.21 8.68 11.38
CA LEU A 151 -0.28 8.27 10.32
C LEU A 151 -0.86 7.16 9.45
N PHE A 152 -1.50 6.15 10.07
CA PHE A 152 -2.11 5.04 9.36
C PHE A 152 -3.21 5.48 8.37
N ILE A 153 -3.90 6.59 8.65
CA ILE A 153 -4.97 7.13 7.80
C ILE A 153 -4.39 8.12 6.78
N THR A 154 -3.59 9.07 7.24
CA THR A 154 -3.20 10.26 6.47
C THR A 154 -1.99 10.05 5.56
N LYS A 155 -1.18 9.01 5.80
CA LYS A 155 0.03 8.74 5.02
C LYS A 155 -0.09 7.53 4.10
N ARG A 156 -1.31 6.99 3.92
CA ARG A 156 -1.56 5.89 3.00
C ARG A 156 -1.15 6.29 1.59
N ASN A 157 -0.41 5.41 0.93
CA ASN A 157 -0.09 5.55 -0.48
C ASN A 157 -1.33 5.21 -1.31
N THR A 158 -1.91 6.25 -1.88
CA THR A 158 -3.04 6.20 -2.80
C THR A 158 -2.74 7.15 -3.95
N VAL A 159 -3.30 6.84 -5.12
CA VAL A 159 -3.20 7.67 -6.32
C VAL A 159 -4.60 7.85 -6.90
N LYS A 160 -4.87 9.06 -7.37
CA LYS A 160 -6.09 9.41 -8.11
C LYS A 160 -5.70 9.88 -9.50
N HIS A 161 -6.11 9.14 -10.52
CA HIS A 161 -5.94 9.54 -11.91
C HIS A 161 -7.13 10.37 -12.41
N ASN A 162 -6.97 10.96 -13.61
CA ASN A 162 -8.12 11.46 -14.36
C ASN A 162 -9.05 10.29 -14.70
N ARG A 163 -10.32 10.62 -14.95
CA ARG A 163 -11.28 9.63 -15.47
C ARG A 163 -11.09 9.30 -16.95
N GLY A 164 -10.20 10.01 -17.65
CA GLY A 164 -10.05 9.95 -19.11
C GLY A 164 -11.04 10.83 -19.89
N THR A 165 -10.86 10.87 -21.21
CA THR A 165 -11.64 11.69 -22.14
C THR A 165 -12.78 10.91 -22.81
N GLU A 166 -12.62 9.60 -22.95
CA GLU A 166 -13.62 8.70 -23.53
C GLU A 166 -14.15 7.78 -22.44
N ILE A 167 -15.47 7.77 -22.23
CA ILE A 167 -16.11 7.02 -21.15
C ILE A 167 -17.09 6.01 -21.73
N PHE A 168 -17.00 4.77 -21.26
CA PHE A 168 -17.90 3.67 -21.61
C PHE A 168 -18.57 3.17 -20.33
N GLU A 169 -19.88 3.40 -20.18
CA GLU A 169 -20.65 2.94 -19.03
C GLU A 169 -21.05 1.48 -19.18
N ALA A 170 -20.74 0.65 -18.17
CA ALA A 170 -20.98 -0.79 -18.18
C ALA A 170 -21.58 -1.24 -16.84
N GLY A 171 -22.87 -1.01 -16.67
CA GLY A 171 -23.58 -1.36 -15.44
C GLY A 171 -23.13 -0.51 -14.26
N ASN A 172 -22.60 -1.16 -13.21
CA ASN A 172 -22.12 -0.49 -12.00
C ASN A 172 -20.69 0.08 -12.14
N ILE A 173 -20.00 -0.14 -13.26
CA ILE A 173 -18.67 0.40 -13.52
C ILE A 173 -18.64 1.23 -14.81
N ARG A 174 -17.53 1.94 -15.02
CA ARG A 174 -17.21 2.63 -16.28
C ARG A 174 -15.76 2.36 -16.66
N PHE A 175 -15.51 2.28 -17.96
CA PHE A 175 -14.15 2.35 -18.49
C PHE A 175 -13.87 3.77 -18.96
N GLY A 176 -12.78 4.35 -18.49
CA GLY A 176 -12.28 5.64 -18.96
C GLY A 176 -10.98 5.48 -19.73
N LEU A 177 -10.87 6.06 -20.92
CA LEU A 177 -9.62 6.04 -21.71
C LEU A 177 -8.92 7.39 -21.66
N GLU A 178 -7.62 7.38 -21.39
CA GLU A 178 -6.77 8.58 -21.33
C GLU A 178 -5.43 8.34 -22.03
N MET A 179 -5.03 9.19 -22.97
CA MET A 179 -3.63 9.24 -23.41
C MET A 179 -2.81 10.02 -22.38
N ARG A 180 -1.82 9.38 -21.79
CA ARG A 180 -1.01 9.94 -20.70
C ARG A 180 0.44 10.04 -21.10
N ARG A 181 1.09 11.16 -20.77
CA ARG A 181 2.55 11.31 -20.79
C ARG A 181 3.02 11.87 -19.47
N LEU A 182 3.89 11.12 -18.79
CA LEU A 182 4.52 11.53 -17.55
C LEU A 182 5.63 12.56 -17.82
N PRO A 183 6.00 13.39 -16.82
CA PRO A 183 7.11 14.35 -16.95
C PRO A 183 8.45 13.71 -17.35
N VAL A 184 8.65 12.44 -17.00
CA VAL A 184 9.86 11.66 -17.34
C VAL A 184 9.86 11.13 -18.78
N GLY A 185 8.79 11.35 -19.55
CA GLY A 185 8.68 10.96 -20.96
C GLY A 185 7.99 9.61 -21.21
N ASP A 186 7.90 8.75 -20.19
CA ASP A 186 7.08 7.54 -20.25
C ASP A 186 5.58 7.87 -20.36
N GLY A 187 4.78 6.96 -20.88
CA GLY A 187 3.35 7.13 -21.05
C GLY A 187 2.76 6.23 -22.14
N GLY A 188 1.48 6.43 -22.43
CA GLY A 188 0.72 5.61 -23.36
C GLY A 188 -0.78 5.74 -23.07
N LEU A 189 -1.55 4.77 -23.57
CA LEU A 189 -2.97 4.69 -23.25
C LEU A 189 -3.16 4.17 -21.81
N ALA A 190 -3.94 4.86 -21.01
CA ALA A 190 -4.47 4.39 -19.74
C ALA A 190 -5.95 3.99 -19.89
N ILE A 191 -6.32 2.91 -19.21
CA ILE A 191 -7.70 2.41 -19.11
C ILE A 191 -8.07 2.38 -17.64
N HIS A 192 -8.87 3.36 -17.22
CA HIS A 192 -9.39 3.51 -15.88
C HIS A 192 -10.64 2.64 -15.71
N VAL A 193 -10.74 1.90 -14.61
CA VAL A 193 -11.98 1.26 -14.18
C VAL A 193 -12.53 2.06 -13.01
N LEU A 194 -13.67 2.68 -13.23
CA LEU A 194 -14.28 3.67 -12.34
C LEU A 194 -15.61 3.14 -11.79
N THR A 195 -15.93 3.50 -10.56
CA THR A 195 -17.25 3.29 -9.97
C THR A 195 -17.56 4.42 -9.00
N ASP A 196 -18.82 4.54 -8.64
CA ASP A 196 -19.26 5.44 -7.59
C ASP A 196 -19.15 4.74 -6.22
N ILE A 197 -18.39 5.33 -5.29
CA ILE A 197 -18.30 4.87 -3.89
C ILE A 197 -18.69 6.00 -2.94
N GLY A 198 -18.83 5.70 -1.65
CA GLY A 198 -19.09 6.71 -0.62
C GLY A 198 -18.05 7.84 -0.69
N GLY A 199 -18.53 9.08 -0.84
CA GLY A 199 -17.66 10.24 -0.99
C GLY A 199 -16.92 10.61 0.30
N SER A 200 -15.71 11.16 0.18
CA SER A 200 -14.90 11.59 1.33
C SER A 200 -15.14 13.05 1.75
N ASN A 201 -16.04 13.78 1.06
CA ASN A 201 -16.33 15.20 1.25
C ASN A 201 -17.86 15.43 1.39
N GLN A 202 -18.34 16.67 1.22
CA GLN A 202 -19.77 17.04 1.29
C GLN A 202 -20.68 16.31 0.27
N SER A 203 -20.12 15.54 -0.65
CA SER A 203 -20.87 14.66 -1.55
C SER A 203 -21.00 13.27 -0.94
N PHE A 204 -22.21 12.71 -0.95
CA PHE A 204 -22.47 11.33 -0.50
C PHE A 204 -21.82 10.28 -1.41
N VAL A 205 -21.45 10.67 -2.65
CA VAL A 205 -20.89 9.79 -3.67
C VAL A 205 -19.68 10.44 -4.31
N GLU A 206 -18.65 9.66 -4.60
CA GLU A 206 -17.47 10.05 -5.36
C GLU A 206 -17.13 8.99 -6.41
N GLU A 207 -17.04 9.41 -7.67
CA GLU A 207 -16.46 8.58 -8.74
C GLU A 207 -14.99 8.31 -8.40
N THR A 208 -14.67 7.03 -8.25
CA THR A 208 -13.37 6.53 -7.82
C THR A 208 -12.84 5.52 -8.81
N GLU A 209 -11.57 5.69 -9.17
CA GLU A 209 -10.82 4.67 -9.89
C GLU A 209 -10.46 3.53 -8.94
N ILE A 210 -11.00 2.35 -9.25
CA ILE A 210 -10.83 1.13 -8.48
C ILE A 210 -9.74 0.23 -9.05
N MET A 211 -9.44 0.37 -10.34
CA MET A 211 -8.32 -0.25 -11.04
C MET A 211 -7.88 0.60 -12.22
N ALA A 212 -6.64 0.43 -12.67
CA ALA A 212 -6.12 1.08 -13.87
C ALA A 212 -5.24 0.11 -14.66
N PHE A 213 -5.27 0.20 -15.99
CA PHE A 213 -4.30 -0.43 -16.88
C PHE A 213 -3.54 0.70 -17.60
N ASP A 214 -2.26 0.86 -17.29
CA ASP A 214 -1.37 1.84 -17.92
C ASP A 214 -0.54 1.12 -18.98
N LEU A 215 -0.99 1.18 -20.25
CA LEU A 215 -0.35 0.55 -21.42
C LEU A 215 0.82 1.42 -21.89
N PHE A 216 1.74 1.72 -20.97
CA PHE A 216 2.83 2.65 -21.21
C PHE A 216 3.97 2.00 -22.01
N TRP A 217 4.68 2.79 -22.81
CA TRP A 217 5.70 2.24 -23.69
C TRP A 217 6.95 1.75 -22.92
N ASP A 218 7.38 2.48 -21.87
CA ASP A 218 8.53 2.06 -21.07
C ASP A 218 8.14 1.17 -19.89
N GLY A 219 7.21 1.63 -19.07
CA GLY A 219 6.75 0.93 -17.87
C GLY A 219 5.29 0.48 -17.94
N PRO A 220 4.90 -0.44 -18.83
CA PRO A 220 3.52 -0.93 -18.92
C PRO A 220 3.15 -1.69 -17.64
N HIS A 221 2.04 -1.33 -17.01
CA HIS A 221 1.60 -1.93 -15.75
C HIS A 221 0.11 -1.80 -15.52
N TYR A 222 -0.39 -2.46 -14.48
CA TYR A 222 -1.75 -2.26 -13.99
C TYR A 222 -1.78 -2.13 -12.48
N HIS A 223 -2.82 -1.47 -11.99
CA HIS A 223 -3.02 -1.13 -10.58
C HIS A 223 -4.21 -1.90 -10.01
N TYR A 224 -4.00 -2.55 -8.86
CA TYR A 224 -5.08 -2.92 -7.96
C TYR A 224 -5.30 -1.79 -6.96
N GLY A 225 -6.51 -1.22 -6.98
CA GLY A 225 -6.92 -0.18 -6.06
C GLY A 225 -5.97 1.01 -6.06
N PRO A 226 -5.91 1.86 -7.11
CA PRO A 226 -5.17 3.13 -7.04
C PRO A 226 -5.50 3.91 -5.76
N ARG A 227 -6.78 3.93 -5.38
CA ARG A 227 -7.24 4.49 -4.10
C ARG A 227 -7.20 3.53 -2.90
N ASN A 228 -6.95 2.26 -3.13
CA ASN A 228 -6.83 1.22 -2.11
C ASN A 228 -5.50 0.44 -2.25
N LYS A 229 -4.45 1.00 -1.65
CA LYS A 229 -3.04 0.56 -1.61
C LYS A 229 -2.16 0.87 -2.81
N ASN A 230 -2.74 1.08 -3.99
CA ASN A 230 -2.01 1.39 -5.21
C ASN A 230 -0.98 0.31 -5.57
N HIS A 231 -1.38 -0.96 -5.54
CA HIS A 231 -0.49 -2.09 -5.87
C HIS A 231 -0.30 -2.17 -7.39
N ARG A 232 0.93 -1.98 -7.85
CA ARG A 232 1.30 -2.00 -9.27
C ARG A 232 1.96 -3.30 -9.69
N ILE A 233 1.50 -3.87 -10.79
CA ILE A 233 2.10 -5.05 -11.42
C ILE A 233 2.61 -4.65 -12.81
N TYR A 234 3.92 -4.70 -13.03
CA TYR A 234 4.50 -4.39 -14.34
C TYR A 234 4.50 -5.65 -15.22
N TRP A 235 4.09 -5.49 -16.48
CA TRP A 235 4.17 -6.57 -17.44
C TRP A 235 5.61 -6.75 -17.92
N ASP A 236 6.01 -8.02 -18.10
CA ASP A 236 7.20 -8.34 -18.87
C ASP A 236 6.92 -8.09 -20.35
N ARG A 237 7.59 -7.09 -20.92
CA ARG A 237 7.47 -6.67 -22.33
C ARG A 237 7.86 -7.76 -23.32
N THR A 238 8.53 -8.82 -22.86
CA THR A 238 8.85 -10.01 -23.67
C THR A 238 7.64 -10.93 -23.82
N LEU A 239 6.85 -11.08 -22.74
CA LEU A 239 5.71 -12.01 -22.69
C LEU A 239 4.41 -11.34 -23.14
N VAL A 240 4.26 -10.05 -22.86
CA VAL A 240 3.10 -9.25 -23.24
C VAL A 240 3.56 -8.18 -24.21
N THR A 241 3.24 -8.36 -25.49
CA THR A 241 3.64 -7.44 -26.57
C THR A 241 2.47 -6.64 -27.13
N ASP A 242 1.23 -7.09 -26.90
CA ASP A 242 -0.01 -6.35 -27.16
C ASP A 242 -0.74 -6.11 -25.82
N TYR A 243 -0.39 -5.02 -25.14
CA TYR A 243 -0.94 -4.72 -23.81
C TYR A 243 -2.47 -4.57 -23.85
N PHE A 244 -3.03 -3.95 -24.89
CA PHE A 244 -4.47 -3.85 -25.04
C PHE A 244 -5.12 -5.21 -25.31
N GLY A 245 -4.50 -6.04 -26.14
CA GLY A 245 -4.93 -7.41 -26.37
C GLY A 245 -5.01 -8.21 -25.07
N TRP A 246 -4.00 -8.09 -24.20
CA TRP A 246 -3.99 -8.73 -22.88
C TRP A 246 -5.13 -8.23 -21.98
N VAL A 247 -5.37 -6.91 -21.93
CA VAL A 247 -6.49 -6.34 -21.15
C VAL A 247 -7.82 -6.88 -21.67
N LYS A 248 -8.02 -6.87 -22.99
CA LYS A 248 -9.22 -7.38 -23.64
C LYS A 248 -9.45 -8.86 -23.33
N GLU A 249 -8.41 -9.69 -23.41
CA GLU A 249 -8.49 -11.12 -23.08
C GLU A 249 -8.93 -11.34 -21.64
N ASN A 250 -8.44 -10.54 -20.69
CA ASN A 250 -8.85 -10.64 -19.29
C ASN A 250 -10.32 -10.23 -19.08
N ILE A 251 -10.80 -9.21 -19.79
CA ILE A 251 -12.21 -8.80 -19.73
C ILE A 251 -13.11 -9.90 -20.32
N GLU A 252 -12.79 -10.39 -21.52
CA GLU A 252 -13.54 -11.49 -22.18
C GLU A 252 -13.48 -12.80 -21.39
N GLY A 253 -12.34 -13.06 -20.75
CA GLY A 253 -12.12 -14.19 -19.84
C GLY A 253 -12.77 -14.05 -18.47
N LYS A 254 -13.59 -13.01 -18.25
CA LYS A 254 -14.32 -12.73 -17.00
C LYS A 254 -13.40 -12.60 -15.78
N LYS A 255 -12.19 -12.09 -15.98
CA LYS A 255 -11.20 -11.86 -14.91
C LYS A 255 -11.37 -10.52 -14.21
N LEU A 256 -12.13 -9.59 -14.79
CA LEU A 256 -12.35 -8.27 -14.20
C LEU A 256 -12.98 -8.34 -12.79
N GLY A 257 -13.96 -9.22 -12.56
CA GLY A 257 -14.56 -9.42 -11.22
C GLY A 257 -13.54 -9.82 -10.15
N PRO A 258 -12.82 -10.95 -10.31
CA PRO A 258 -11.75 -11.35 -9.39
C PRO A 258 -10.67 -10.28 -9.21
N MET A 259 -10.35 -9.52 -10.28
CA MET A 259 -9.40 -8.42 -10.19
C MET A 259 -9.93 -7.26 -9.33
N ILE A 260 -11.19 -6.88 -9.47
CA ILE A 260 -11.85 -5.84 -8.65
C ILE A 260 -11.97 -6.28 -7.19
N GLU A 261 -12.27 -7.56 -6.94
CA GLU A 261 -12.25 -8.13 -5.60
C GLU A 261 -10.85 -8.02 -4.98
N ARG A 262 -9.80 -8.36 -5.73
CA ARG A 262 -8.40 -8.19 -5.30
C ARG A 262 -8.03 -6.73 -5.07
N ALA A 263 -8.58 -5.79 -5.83
CA ALA A 263 -8.46 -4.36 -5.59
C ALA A 263 -9.16 -3.88 -4.29
N GLY A 264 -9.88 -4.77 -3.60
CA GLY A 264 -10.55 -4.53 -2.33
C GLY A 264 -11.98 -4.02 -2.45
N TYR A 265 -12.64 -4.27 -3.58
CA TYR A 265 -14.02 -3.86 -3.83
C TYR A 265 -14.95 -5.07 -4.09
N PRO A 266 -15.08 -6.02 -3.15
CA PRO A 266 -15.85 -7.25 -3.37
C PRO A 266 -17.35 -6.99 -3.67
N GLY A 267 -17.95 -5.95 -3.09
CA GLY A 267 -19.32 -5.58 -3.41
C GLY A 267 -19.50 -5.11 -4.85
N ILE A 268 -18.56 -4.32 -5.37
CA ILE A 268 -18.57 -3.87 -6.77
C ILE A 268 -18.37 -5.07 -7.71
N ALA A 269 -17.45 -5.98 -7.36
CA ALA A 269 -17.21 -7.20 -8.12
C ALA A 269 -18.45 -8.11 -8.20
N ALA A 270 -19.20 -8.22 -7.10
CA ALA A 270 -20.42 -9.04 -7.03
C ALA A 270 -21.55 -8.50 -7.91
N ASP A 271 -21.61 -7.18 -8.10
CA ASP A 271 -22.67 -6.49 -8.86
C ASP A 271 -22.28 -6.22 -10.32
N LEU A 272 -21.16 -6.77 -10.82
CA LEU A 272 -20.75 -6.61 -12.22
C LEU A 272 -21.78 -7.22 -13.17
N ASP A 273 -22.21 -6.42 -14.15
CA ASP A 273 -23.07 -6.87 -15.24
C ASP A 273 -22.22 -7.19 -16.49
N GLN A 274 -21.97 -8.49 -16.70
CA GLN A 274 -21.16 -8.94 -17.83
C GLN A 274 -21.80 -8.63 -19.19
N ASP A 275 -23.13 -8.65 -19.30
CA ASP A 275 -23.80 -8.38 -20.57
C ASP A 275 -23.61 -6.90 -20.96
N MET A 276 -23.61 -5.99 -19.98
CA MET A 276 -23.30 -4.57 -20.19
C MET A 276 -21.82 -4.33 -20.54
N ILE A 277 -20.90 -5.07 -19.90
CA ILE A 277 -19.48 -5.03 -20.23
C ILE A 277 -19.26 -5.50 -21.68
N ASP A 278 -19.85 -6.63 -22.05
CA ASP A 278 -19.73 -7.23 -23.39
C ASP A 278 -20.35 -6.31 -24.46
N ALA A 279 -21.42 -5.57 -24.12
CA ALA A 279 -22.05 -4.62 -25.03
C ALA A 279 -21.16 -3.41 -25.37
N VAL A 280 -20.35 -2.92 -24.42
CA VAL A 280 -19.48 -1.76 -24.67
C VAL A 280 -18.09 -2.12 -25.19
N LEU A 281 -17.63 -3.35 -24.92
CA LEU A 281 -16.27 -3.79 -25.26
C LEU A 281 -15.89 -3.60 -26.74
N PRO A 282 -16.76 -3.83 -27.75
CA PRO A 282 -16.42 -3.58 -29.15
C PRO A 282 -16.12 -2.10 -29.44
N ALA A 283 -16.94 -1.18 -28.93
CA ALA A 283 -16.76 0.26 -29.14
C ALA A 283 -15.52 0.77 -28.39
N MET A 284 -15.34 0.33 -27.14
CA MET A 284 -14.14 0.63 -26.36
C MET A 284 -12.88 0.13 -27.06
N SER A 285 -12.91 -1.10 -27.61
CA SER A 285 -11.76 -1.68 -28.31
C SER A 285 -11.39 -0.91 -29.57
N ALA A 286 -12.37 -0.50 -30.36
CA ALA A 286 -12.12 0.35 -31.53
C ALA A 286 -11.47 1.67 -31.11
N LYS A 287 -11.99 2.32 -30.06
CA LYS A 287 -11.46 3.60 -29.59
C LYS A 287 -10.07 3.49 -28.98
N ALA A 288 -9.81 2.44 -28.20
CA ALA A 288 -8.49 2.17 -27.64
C ALA A 288 -7.45 1.98 -28.75
N ARG A 289 -7.78 1.23 -29.82
CA ARG A 289 -6.89 1.04 -30.97
C ARG A 289 -6.65 2.35 -31.74
N GLU A 290 -7.67 3.18 -31.93
CA GLU A 290 -7.54 4.51 -32.52
C GLU A 290 -6.58 5.40 -31.70
N MET A 291 -6.72 5.41 -30.37
CA MET A 291 -5.84 6.20 -29.49
C MET A 291 -4.40 5.69 -29.50
N LEU A 292 -4.23 4.36 -29.54
CA LEU A 292 -2.91 3.74 -29.67
C LEU A 292 -2.22 4.15 -30.98
N GLU A 293 -2.94 4.04 -32.11
CA GLU A 293 -2.45 4.46 -33.43
C GLU A 293 -2.16 5.97 -33.49
N LEU A 294 -2.99 6.79 -32.86
CA LEU A 294 -2.77 8.23 -32.78
C LEU A 294 -1.45 8.53 -32.07
N GLY A 295 -1.18 7.94 -30.91
CA GLY A 295 0.09 8.14 -30.22
C GLY A 295 1.30 7.67 -31.04
N GLU A 296 1.18 6.52 -31.71
CA GLU A 296 2.23 6.01 -32.60
C GLU A 296 2.54 7.02 -33.73
N ASN A 297 1.50 7.60 -34.34
CA ASN A 297 1.66 8.59 -35.40
C ASN A 297 2.26 9.93 -34.89
N LEU A 298 1.94 10.31 -33.64
CA LEU A 298 2.42 11.58 -33.05
C LEU A 298 3.87 11.47 -32.55
N THR A 299 4.24 10.36 -31.93
CA THR A 299 5.51 10.26 -31.18
C THR A 299 6.34 9.02 -31.48
N GLY A 300 5.85 8.09 -32.31
CA GLY A 300 6.45 6.77 -32.52
C GLY A 300 6.28 5.82 -31.32
N HIS A 301 5.33 6.11 -30.43
CA HIS A 301 5.01 5.26 -29.28
C HIS A 301 3.49 5.14 -29.11
N PRO A 302 2.92 3.92 -28.97
CA PRO A 302 1.48 3.74 -28.99
C PRO A 302 0.78 4.47 -27.83
N GLY A 303 -0.23 5.28 -28.15
CA GLY A 303 -1.04 5.97 -27.16
C GLY A 303 -0.34 7.11 -26.42
N LEU A 304 0.91 7.44 -26.74
CA LEU A 304 1.66 8.51 -26.09
C LEU A 304 1.30 9.88 -26.71
N PRO A 305 0.83 10.87 -25.94
CA PRO A 305 0.58 12.21 -26.44
C PRO A 305 1.88 13.03 -26.55
N GLU A 306 1.88 14.09 -27.36
CA GLU A 306 3.05 14.97 -27.52
C GLU A 306 3.41 15.73 -26.24
N GLN A 307 2.40 16.17 -25.49
CA GLN A 307 2.57 17.00 -24.30
C GLN A 307 2.42 16.17 -23.04
N VAL A 308 3.13 16.58 -21.99
CA VAL A 308 2.97 16.01 -20.65
C VAL A 308 1.53 16.20 -20.19
N THR A 309 0.90 15.12 -19.73
CA THR A 309 -0.46 15.15 -19.22
C THR A 309 -0.45 15.68 -17.79
N PRO A 310 -1.23 16.72 -17.46
CA PRO A 310 -1.32 17.22 -16.09
C PRO A 310 -1.85 16.15 -15.13
N ASN A 311 -1.18 15.95 -13.99
CA ASN A 311 -1.74 15.13 -12.91
C ASN A 311 -2.88 15.89 -12.24
N LEU A 312 -3.97 15.20 -11.91
CA LEU A 312 -4.84 15.66 -10.82
C LEU A 312 -3.99 15.55 -9.55
N ALA A 313 -3.59 16.68 -8.98
CA ALA A 313 -2.95 16.66 -7.67
C ALA A 313 -3.88 15.92 -6.70
N ALA A 314 -3.32 15.07 -5.84
CA ALA A 314 -4.04 14.57 -4.69
C ALA A 314 -4.54 15.78 -3.90
N ASN A 315 -5.86 15.95 -3.78
CA ASN A 315 -6.42 16.80 -2.74
C ASN A 315 -6.23 16.10 -1.39
#